data_AF-A0A357V6W0-F1
#
_entry.id   AF-A0A357V6W0-F1
#
_cell.length_a   1.000
_cell.length_b   1.000
_cell.length_c   1.000
_cell.angle_alpha   90.00
_cell.angle_beta   90.00
_cell.angle_gamma   90.00
#
_symmetry.space_group_name_H-M   'P 1'
#
loop_
_entity.id
_entity.type
_entity.pdbx_description
1 polymer ?
#
loop_
_entity_poly.entity_id
_entity_poly.type
_entity_poly.pdbx_seq_one_letter_code
_entity_poly.pdbx_strand_id
1 'polypeptide(L)' 'MSKLLEIDDLHVTFGAGNGAVTAVQGASLTIGKGETHALVGESGSGKSVTAL' A
#
# COMPACT_ATOMS: atom_id res chain seq x y z
N MET A 1 6.02 16.21 15.15
CA MET A 1 6.09 16.04 13.68
C MET A 1 4.65 15.85 13.20
N SER A 2 4.14 16.70 12.31
CA SER A 2 2.79 16.54 11.75
C SER A 2 2.81 15.45 10.67
N LYS A 3 2.02 14.39 10.83
CA LYS A 3 1.81 13.38 9.78
C LYS A 3 1.10 14.03 8.58
N LEU A 4 1.60 13.80 7.37
CA LEU A 4 0.98 14.29 6.14
C LEU A 4 0.14 13.19 5.48
N LEU A 5 0.65 11.96 5.46
CA LEU A 5 -0.06 10.76 5.02
C LEU A 5 0.04 9.70 6.10
N GLU A 6 -1.05 9.00 6.34
CA GLU A 6 -1.12 7.81 7.19
C GLU A 6 -1.98 6.77 6.47
N ILE A 7 -1.40 5.59 6.27
CA ILE A 7 -2.07 4.37 5.85
C ILE A 7 -1.98 3.42 7.03
N ASP A 8 -3.13 2.87 7.45
CA ASP A 8 -3.21 1.91 8.54
C ASP A 8 -3.95 0.67 8.07
N ASP A 9 -3.29 -0.49 8.18
CA ASP A 9 -3.79 -1.83 7.84
C ASP A 9 -4.53 -1.90 6.49
N LEU A 10 -3.90 -1.38 5.42
CA LEU A 10 -4.51 -1.41 4.09
C LEU A 10 -4.55 -2.84 3.54
N HIS A 11 -5.77 -3.30 3.26
CA HIS A 11 -6.04 -4.52 2.48
C HIS A 11 -6.71 -4.16 1.17
N VAL A 12 -6.20 -4.71 0.06
CA VAL A 12 -6.80 -4.54 -1.26
C VAL A 12 -6.92 -5.89 -1.92
N THR A 13 -8.16 -6.27 -2.24
CA THR A 13 -8.47 -7.51 -2.95
C THR A 13 -9.28 -7.17 -4.20
N PHE A 14 -8.86 -7.72 -5.33
CA PHE A 14 -9.56 -7.60 -6.62
C PHE A 14 -10.32 -8.91 -6.92
N GLY A 15 -11.52 -8.78 -7.49
CA GLY A 15 -12.38 -9.92 -7.82
C GLY A 15 -13.22 -10.41 -6.63
N ALA A 16 -13.81 -11.61 -6.78
CA ALA A 16 -14.70 -12.22 -5.79
C ALA A 16 -14.60 -13.75 -5.79
N GLY A 17 -14.93 -14.36 -4.64
CA GLY A 17 -14.92 -15.82 -4.47
C GLY A 17 -13.54 -16.43 -4.67
N ASN A 18 -13.49 -17.64 -5.22
CA ASN A 18 -12.24 -18.40 -5.39
C ASN A 18 -11.25 -17.77 -6.38
N GLY A 19 -11.67 -16.78 -7.18
CA GLY A 19 -10.82 -16.06 -8.13
C GLY A 19 -10.28 -14.74 -7.59
N ALA A 20 -10.55 -14.40 -6.32
CA ALA A 20 -10.08 -13.16 -5.73
C ALA A 20 -8.55 -13.15 -5.58
N VAL A 21 -7.93 -12.00 -5.86
CA VAL A 21 -6.50 -11.78 -5.70
C VAL A 21 -6.27 -10.66 -4.70
N THR A 22 -5.61 -10.98 -3.59
CA THR A 22 -5.22 -9.98 -2.60
C THR A 22 -3.89 -9.35 -3.00
N ALA A 23 -3.96 -8.10 -3.45
CA ALA A 23 -2.82 -7.33 -3.94
C ALA A 23 -2.05 -6.60 -2.82
N VAL A 24 -2.73 -6.23 -1.73
CA VAL A 24 -2.12 -5.63 -0.54
C VAL A 24 -2.69 -6.33 0.69
N GLN A 25 -1.81 -6.77 1.60
CA GLN A 25 -2.14 -7.54 2.80
C GLN A 25 -1.65 -6.81 4.05
N GLY A 26 -2.45 -5.88 4.57
CA GLY A 26 -2.18 -5.17 5.83
C GLY A 26 -0.97 -4.22 5.78
N ALA A 27 -0.92 -3.34 4.78
CA ALA A 27 0.15 -2.35 4.69
C ALA A 27 -0.12 -1.14 5.59
N SER A 28 0.81 -0.80 6.48
CA SER A 28 0.80 0.45 7.25
C SER A 28 2.03 1.32 6.93
N LEU A 29 1.79 2.61 6.73
CA LEU A 29 2.78 3.60 6.28
C LEU A 29 2.45 4.97 6.87
N THR A 30 3.45 5.73 7.30
CA THR A 30 3.29 7.15 7.64
C THR A 30 4.34 7.96 6.90
N ILE A 31 3.94 9.07 6.28
CA ILE A 31 4.84 10.03 5.64
C ILE A 31 4.67 11.39 6.30
N GLY A 32 5.77 11.95 6.79
CA GLY A 32 5.83 13.30 7.34
C GLY A 32 5.85 14.39 6.25
N LYS A 33 5.48 15.61 6.61
CA LYS A 33 5.58 16.75 5.67
C LYS A 33 7.05 17.00 5.27
N GLY A 34 7.33 16.99 3.97
CA GLY A 34 8.66 17.21 3.41
C GLY A 34 9.55 15.97 3.33
N GLU A 35 9.03 14.80 3.69
CA GLU A 35 9.73 13.52 3.49
C GLU A 35 9.49 12.97 2.09
N THR A 36 10.50 12.28 1.56
CA THR A 36 10.42 11.52 0.31
C THR A 36 10.75 10.07 0.61
N HIS A 37 9.84 9.17 0.27
CA HIS A 37 9.99 7.72 0.45
C HIS A 37 10.03 7.03 -0.91
N ALA A 38 10.74 5.90 -0.99
CA ALA A 38 10.78 5.06 -2.18
C ALA A 38 10.16 3.69 -1.87
N LEU A 39 9.12 3.32 -2.61
CA LEU A 39 8.48 2.00 -2.50
C LEU A 39 9.04 1.07 -3.58
N VAL A 40 9.83 0.07 -3.16
CA VAL A 40 10.58 -0.84 -4.04
C VAL A 40 10.18 -2.30 -3.82
N GLY A 41 10.37 -3.15 -4.84
CA GLY A 41 9.96 -4.56 -4.83
C GLY A 41 9.69 -5.12 -6.22
N GLU A 42 9.61 -6.44 -6.33
CA GLU A 42 9.44 -7.18 -7.60
C GLU A 42 8.10 -6.88 -8.31
N SER A 43 8.02 -7.15 -9.61
CA SER A 43 6.75 -6.99 -10.36
C SER A 43 5.63 -7.81 -9.70
N GLY A 44 4.46 -7.20 -9.51
CA GLY A 44 3.31 -7.85 -8.86
C GLY A 44 3.25 -7.77 -7.33
N SER A 45 4.25 -7.18 -6.65
CA SER A 45 4.31 -7.13 -5.17
C SER A 45 3.34 -6.13 -4.50
N GLY A 46 2.39 -5.55 -5.23
CA GLY A 46 1.40 -4.60 -4.67
C GLY A 46 1.81 -3.12 -4.66
N LYS A 47 3.05 -2.75 -5.02
CA LYS A 47 3.54 -1.35 -4.94
C LYS A 47 2.63 -0.31 -5.59
N SER A 48 2.23 -0.57 -6.84
CA SER A 48 1.34 0.31 -7.60
C SER A 48 -0.03 0.43 -6.94
N VAL A 49 -0.51 -0.63 -6.30
CA VAL A 49 -1.80 -0.61 -5.59
C VAL A 49 -1.70 0.18 -4.27
N THR A 50 -0.51 0.21 -3.66
CA THR A 50 -0.25 0.97 -2.43
C THR A 50 0.02 2.46 -2.69
N ALA A 51 0.52 2.85 -3.87
CA ALA A 51 1.08 4.18 -4.10
C ALA A 51 0.64 4.89 -5.41
N LEU A 52 -0.29 4.34 -6.20
CA LEU A 52 -0.93 4.99 -7.36
C LEU A 52 -2.45 5.01 -7.19
#